data_AF-A0AAD6YBU6-F1
#
_entry.id   AF-A0AAD6YBU6-F1
#
_cell.length_a   1.000
_cell.length_b   1.000
_cell.length_c   1.000
_cell.angle_alpha   90.00
_cell.angle_beta   90.00
_cell.angle_gamma   90.00
#
_symmetry.space_group_name_H-M   'P 1'
#
loop_
_entity.id
_entity.type
_entity.pdbx_description
1 polymer ?
#
loop_
_entity_poly.entity_id
_entity_poly.type
_entity_poly.pdbx_seq_one_letter_code
_entity_poly.pdbx_strand_id
1 'polypeptide(L)'
;RHQKYYLDCTSVIFKVEDVLFKVPRYLLERNSDTFASLFTLPAPAGSHAQTEGQSDENPIVLEGISSIDFQWLLTVLYPLDTLVNLSALAKDAWISVLKLSTQWFFLDARALAIQQLGGEAMEPVERIVLAKQYDVSAWLRSGYAELARSSVGISAEDAEKIGWET
;
A
#
# COMPACT_ATOMS: atom_id res chain seq x y z
N ARG A 1 -25.33 10.65 -19.27
CA ARG A 1 -24.00 10.89 -18.64
C ARG A 1 -23.08 9.73 -19.04
N HIS A 2 -21.78 9.96 -19.28
CA HIS A 2 -20.86 8.90 -19.75
C HIS A 2 -20.42 8.00 -18.59
N GLN A 3 -20.53 6.68 -18.73
CA GLN A 3 -20.30 5.74 -17.62
C GLN A 3 -18.89 5.79 -17.03
N LYS A 4 -17.87 6.06 -17.86
CA LYS A 4 -16.45 6.06 -17.44
C LYS A 4 -15.86 7.44 -17.15
N TYR A 5 -16.46 8.49 -17.70
CA TYR A 5 -15.86 9.84 -17.72
C TYR A 5 -16.79 10.90 -17.13
N TYR A 6 -17.88 10.48 -16.49
CA TYR A 6 -18.67 11.33 -15.61
C TYR A 6 -18.16 11.14 -14.18
N LEU A 7 -16.98 11.70 -13.92
CA LEU A 7 -16.25 11.51 -12.66
C LEU A 7 -16.78 12.46 -11.59
N ASP A 8 -16.90 11.95 -10.37
CA ASP A 8 -17.05 12.80 -9.19
C ASP A 8 -15.69 13.46 -8.88
N CYS A 9 -15.69 14.79 -8.75
CA CYS A 9 -14.50 15.59 -8.50
C CYS A 9 -14.35 15.96 -7.02
N THR A 10 -15.08 15.31 -6.11
CA THR A 10 -14.87 15.51 -4.67
C THR A 10 -13.48 15.08 -4.25
N SER A 11 -12.83 15.93 -3.45
CA SER A 11 -11.55 15.65 -2.82
C SER A 11 -11.73 15.23 -1.37
N VAL A 12 -10.72 14.56 -0.84
CA VAL A 12 -10.54 14.25 0.58
C VAL A 12 -9.18 14.75 1.03
N ILE A 13 -9.09 15.21 2.28
CA ILE A 13 -7.85 15.64 2.93
C ILE A 13 -7.45 14.61 3.98
N PHE A 14 -6.26 14.06 3.83
CA PHE A 14 -5.62 13.20 4.82
C PHE A 14 -4.51 13.94 5.55
N LYS A 15 -4.32 13.62 6.83
CA LYS A 15 -3.11 13.96 7.58
C LYS A 15 -2.33 12.69 7.85
N VAL A 16 -1.10 12.63 7.36
CA VAL A 16 -0.16 11.52 7.60
C VAL A 16 1.10 12.11 8.19
N GLU A 17 1.45 11.70 9.41
CA GLU A 17 2.46 12.40 10.22
C GLU A 17 2.13 13.91 10.28
N ASP A 18 3.05 14.78 9.86
CA ASP A 18 2.89 16.24 9.83
C ASP A 18 2.53 16.78 8.43
N VAL A 19 2.15 15.92 7.49
CA VAL A 19 1.88 16.29 6.08
C VAL A 19 0.40 16.12 5.74
N LEU A 20 -0.17 17.14 5.09
CA LEU A 20 -1.53 17.10 4.53
C LEU A 20 -1.50 16.68 3.07
N PHE A 21 -2.37 15.73 2.72
CA PHE A 21 -2.55 15.24 1.35
C PHE A 21 -3.99 15.49 0.92
N LYS A 22 -4.18 16.29 -0.13
CA LYS A 22 -5.50 16.51 -0.73
C LYS A 22 -5.58 15.80 -2.08
N VAL A 23 -6.43 14.79 -2.18
CA VAL A 23 -6.55 13.94 -3.37
C VAL A 23 -8.02 13.72 -3.77
N PRO A 24 -8.31 13.41 -5.04
CA PRO A 24 -9.66 13.01 -5.44
C PRO A 24 -10.12 11.76 -4.69
N ARG A 25 -11.43 11.62 -4.42
CA ARG A 25 -12.01 10.43 -3.78
C ARG A 25 -12.20 9.27 -4.75
N TYR A 26 -12.44 9.57 -6.02
CA TYR A 26 -12.89 8.61 -7.01
C TYR A 26 -12.04 7.34 -7.12
N LEU A 27 -10.71 7.42 -7.19
CA LEU A 27 -9.88 6.20 -7.30
C LEU A 27 -9.70 5.49 -5.97
N LEU A 28 -9.84 6.19 -4.83
CA LEU A 28 -9.82 5.56 -3.51
C LEU A 28 -11.07 4.69 -3.33
N GLU A 29 -12.25 5.24 -3.60
CA GLU A 29 -13.54 4.53 -3.50
C GLU A 29 -13.64 3.38 -4.49
N ARG A 30 -13.22 3.62 -5.75
CA ARG A 30 -13.36 2.60 -6.78
C ARG A 30 -12.42 1.42 -6.58
N ASN A 31 -11.23 1.66 -6.03
CA ASN A 31 -10.18 0.65 -5.95
C ASN A 31 -10.01 0.07 -4.54
N SER A 32 -10.75 0.55 -3.53
CA SER A 32 -10.72 0.02 -2.17
C SER A 32 -12.10 0.08 -1.51
N ASP A 33 -12.63 -1.10 -1.16
CA ASP A 33 -13.88 -1.21 -0.39
C ASP A 33 -13.75 -0.59 1.01
N THR A 34 -12.53 -0.54 1.56
CA THR A 34 -12.26 0.10 2.85
C THR A 34 -12.54 1.59 2.76
N PHE A 35 -12.02 2.26 1.72
CA PHE A 35 -12.26 3.68 1.49
C PHE A 35 -13.70 3.95 1.03
N ALA A 36 -14.28 3.10 0.18
CA ALA A 36 -15.69 3.21 -0.19
C ALA A 36 -16.62 3.18 1.04
N SER A 37 -16.33 2.28 1.99
CA SER A 37 -17.07 2.19 3.25
C SER A 37 -16.82 3.42 4.13
N LEU A 38 -15.56 3.83 4.32
CA LEU A 38 -15.18 5.00 5.11
C LEU A 38 -15.98 6.25 4.71
N PHE A 39 -16.16 6.44 3.41
CA PHE A 39 -16.80 7.62 2.84
C PHE A 39 -18.34 7.57 2.80
N THR A 40 -18.95 6.44 3.12
CA THR A 40 -20.41 6.27 3.18
C THR A 40 -20.94 6.26 4.62
N LEU A 41 -20.06 6.25 5.62
CA LEU A 41 -20.47 6.29 7.03
C LEU A 41 -21.14 7.64 7.36
N PRO A 42 -22.36 7.62 7.94
CA PRO A 42 -23.01 8.85 8.37
C PRO A 42 -22.25 9.47 9.54
N ALA A 43 -22.24 10.81 9.60
CA ALA A 43 -21.72 11.53 10.75
C ALA A 43 -22.48 11.08 12.03
N PRO A 44 -21.79 10.96 13.19
CA PRO A 44 -22.44 10.63 14.45
C PRO A 44 -23.64 11.54 14.73
N ALA A 45 -24.78 10.95 15.09
CA ALA A 45 -25.99 11.72 15.37
C ALA A 45 -25.75 12.70 16.52
N GLY A 46 -25.90 14.01 16.25
CA GLY A 46 -25.75 15.09 17.24
C GLY A 46 -24.43 15.87 17.15
N SER A 47 -23.50 15.49 16.27
CA SER A 47 -22.33 16.33 15.98
C SER A 47 -22.68 17.35 14.89
N HIS A 48 -22.60 18.64 15.23
CA HIS A 48 -22.45 19.73 14.24
C HIS A 48 -21.05 19.74 13.59
N ALA A 49 -20.19 18.79 13.96
CA ALA A 49 -18.86 18.64 13.41
C ALA A 49 -18.97 18.33 11.91
N GLN A 50 -18.20 19.07 11.11
CA GLN A 50 -18.02 18.79 9.70
C GLN A 50 -17.50 17.36 9.54
N THR A 51 -17.95 16.63 8.52
CA THR A 51 -17.38 15.33 8.15
C THR A 51 -15.87 15.45 7.99
N GLU A 52 -15.11 14.53 8.58
CA GLU A 52 -13.66 14.50 8.46
C GLU A 52 -13.21 14.44 7.00
N GLY A 53 -12.04 15.04 6.72
CA GLY A 53 -11.44 15.08 5.40
C GLY A 53 -12.02 16.15 4.46
N GLN A 54 -12.89 17.04 4.95
CA GLN A 54 -13.46 18.15 4.16
C GLN A 54 -12.69 19.48 4.29
N SER A 55 -11.88 19.65 5.35
CA SER A 55 -11.03 20.84 5.54
C SER A 55 -9.67 20.48 6.14
N ASP A 56 -8.73 21.43 6.08
CA ASP A 56 -7.37 21.25 6.61
C ASP A 56 -7.37 21.20 8.15
N GLU A 57 -8.36 21.82 8.80
CA GLU A 57 -8.57 21.83 10.26
C GLU A 57 -9.20 20.53 10.77
N ASN A 58 -9.89 19.79 9.89
CA ASN A 58 -10.50 18.50 10.21
C ASN A 58 -10.18 17.42 9.15
N PRO A 59 -8.91 17.04 8.97
CA PRO A 59 -8.50 16.02 8.01
C PRO A 59 -8.78 14.61 8.54
N ILE A 60 -8.79 13.61 7.66
CA ILE A 60 -8.75 12.20 8.09
C ILE A 60 -7.32 11.88 8.51
N VAL A 61 -7.10 11.60 9.80
CA VAL A 61 -5.76 11.29 10.34
C VAL A 61 -5.44 9.81 10.13
N LEU A 62 -4.32 9.51 9.47
CA LEU A 62 -3.83 8.14 9.29
C LEU A 62 -2.70 7.85 10.28
N GLU A 63 -3.06 7.33 11.46
CA GLU A 63 -2.08 7.00 12.51
C GLU A 63 -1.23 5.77 12.14
N GLY A 64 0.06 5.81 12.50
CA GLY A 64 1.00 4.71 12.26
C GLY A 64 1.41 4.51 10.80
N ILE A 65 1.01 5.42 9.91
CA ILE A 65 1.41 5.42 8.49
C ILE A 65 2.49 6.46 8.27
N SER A 66 3.53 6.09 7.51
CA SER A 66 4.55 7.04 7.11
C SER A 66 4.08 7.88 5.91
N SER A 67 4.39 9.18 5.94
CA SER A 67 4.05 10.09 4.83
C SER A 67 4.67 9.66 3.51
N ILE A 68 5.90 9.11 3.52
CA ILE A 68 6.56 8.59 2.32
C ILE A 68 5.88 7.32 1.80
N ASP A 69 5.44 6.43 2.69
CA ASP A 69 4.70 5.22 2.29
C ASP A 69 3.40 5.61 1.57
N PHE A 70 2.67 6.56 2.16
CA PHE A 70 1.42 7.05 1.62
C PHE A 70 1.62 7.76 0.28
N GLN A 71 2.66 8.58 0.16
CA GLN A 71 3.03 9.22 -1.10
C GLN A 71 3.23 8.20 -2.22
N TRP A 72 3.95 7.11 -1.98
CA TRP A 72 4.19 6.09 -3.02
C TRP A 72 2.92 5.38 -3.46
N LEU A 73 2.01 5.07 -2.53
CA LEU A 73 0.69 4.55 -2.90
C LEU A 73 -0.06 5.56 -3.78
N LEU A 74 -0.06 6.84 -3.41
CA LEU A 74 -0.71 7.90 -4.19
C LEU A 74 -0.06 8.09 -5.57
N THR A 75 1.25 7.93 -5.72
CA THR A 75 1.92 7.98 -7.04
C THR A 75 1.40 6.90 -7.97
N VAL A 76 1.10 5.70 -7.45
CA VAL A 76 0.55 4.59 -8.24
C VAL A 76 -0.93 4.83 -8.58
N LEU A 77 -1.72 5.33 -7.62
CA LEU A 77 -3.15 5.59 -7.83
C LEU A 77 -3.38 6.83 -8.71
N TYR A 78 -2.59 7.88 -8.51
CA TYR A 78 -2.68 9.19 -9.15
C TYR A 78 -1.33 9.56 -9.76
N PRO A 79 -0.94 8.96 -10.91
CA PRO A 79 0.26 9.37 -11.61
C PRO A 79 0.07 10.79 -12.16
N LEU A 80 0.55 11.78 -11.40
CA LEU A 80 0.41 13.20 -11.75
C LEU A 80 1.41 13.61 -12.85
N ASP A 81 2.59 13.00 -12.83
CA ASP A 81 3.62 13.22 -13.84
C ASP A 81 3.45 12.19 -14.95
N THR A 82 3.10 12.64 -16.15
CA THR A 82 2.93 11.79 -17.34
C THR A 82 4.21 11.07 -17.76
N LEU A 83 5.37 11.49 -17.24
CA LEU A 83 6.69 10.91 -17.48
C LEU A 83 7.17 9.99 -16.35
N VAL A 84 6.42 9.82 -15.26
CA VAL A 84 6.80 8.87 -14.21
C VAL A 84 6.70 7.47 -14.79
N ASN A 85 7.87 6.90 -15.07
CA ASN A 85 7.97 5.50 -15.36
C ASN A 85 7.85 4.74 -14.04
N LEU A 86 6.63 4.28 -13.72
CA LEU A 86 6.39 3.49 -12.52
C LEU A 86 7.34 2.28 -12.43
N SER A 87 7.73 1.69 -13.57
CA SER A 87 8.66 0.55 -13.58
C SER A 87 10.09 0.91 -13.15
N ALA A 88 10.42 2.19 -13.03
CA ALA A 88 11.72 2.69 -12.57
C ALA A 88 11.72 3.07 -11.08
N LEU A 89 10.60 2.91 -10.37
CA LEU A 89 10.55 3.14 -8.93
C LEU A 89 11.46 2.13 -8.19
N ALA A 90 12.10 2.61 -7.12
CA ALA A 90 12.97 1.81 -6.29
C ALA A 90 12.20 0.69 -5.57
N LYS A 91 12.93 -0.36 -5.14
CA LYS A 91 12.38 -1.49 -4.37
C LYS A 91 11.58 -1.02 -3.15
N ASP A 92 12.14 -0.10 -2.36
CA ASP A 92 11.50 0.38 -1.13
C ASP A 92 10.16 1.08 -1.42
N ALA A 93 10.06 1.83 -2.52
CA ALA A 93 8.80 2.44 -2.95
C ALA A 93 7.74 1.38 -3.26
N TRP A 94 8.12 0.29 -3.93
CA TRP A 94 7.19 -0.81 -4.18
C TRP A 94 6.83 -1.61 -2.92
N ILE A 95 7.73 -1.71 -1.93
CA ILE A 95 7.42 -2.28 -0.62
C ILE A 95 6.38 -1.40 0.10
N SER A 96 6.51 -0.08 0.06
CA SER A 96 5.52 0.86 0.59
C SER A 96 4.15 0.66 -0.06
N VAL A 97 4.11 0.56 -1.40
CA VAL A 97 2.87 0.30 -2.15
C VAL A 97 2.29 -1.04 -1.74
N LEU A 98 3.09 -2.11 -1.66
CA LEU A 98 2.64 -3.45 -1.25
C LEU A 98 2.02 -3.43 0.17
N LYS A 99 2.67 -2.75 1.11
CA LYS A 99 2.22 -2.60 2.50
C LYS A 99 0.84 -1.97 2.57
N LEU A 100 0.69 -0.75 2.05
CA LEU A 100 -0.57 0.00 2.18
C LEU A 100 -1.68 -0.55 1.29
N SER A 101 -1.34 -1.07 0.11
CA SER A 101 -2.33 -1.74 -0.76
C SER A 101 -2.86 -3.03 -0.15
N THR A 102 -2.04 -3.76 0.61
CA THR A 102 -2.50 -4.92 1.39
C THR A 102 -3.38 -4.48 2.55
N GLN A 103 -2.95 -3.48 3.32
CA GLN A 103 -3.68 -2.98 4.50
C GLN A 103 -5.07 -2.42 4.16
N TRP A 104 -5.19 -1.72 3.04
CA TRP A 104 -6.45 -1.08 2.61
C TRP A 104 -7.12 -1.75 1.42
N PHE A 105 -6.72 -2.98 1.09
CA PHE A 105 -7.36 -3.80 0.05
C PHE A 105 -7.40 -3.14 -1.34
N PHE A 106 -6.34 -2.41 -1.73
CA PHE A 106 -6.16 -1.95 -3.10
C PHE A 106 -5.63 -3.08 -3.98
N LEU A 107 -6.50 -4.01 -4.39
CA LEU A 107 -6.11 -5.28 -5.03
C LEU A 107 -5.27 -5.10 -6.29
N ASP A 108 -5.63 -4.15 -7.17
CA ASP A 108 -4.88 -3.87 -8.40
C ASP A 108 -3.49 -3.29 -8.11
N ALA A 109 -3.40 -2.33 -7.18
CA ALA A 109 -2.12 -1.75 -6.77
C ALA A 109 -1.22 -2.81 -6.10
N ARG A 110 -1.82 -3.71 -5.31
CA ARG A 110 -1.13 -4.83 -4.67
C ARG A 110 -0.57 -5.80 -5.71
N ALA A 111 -1.37 -6.19 -6.70
CA ALA A 111 -0.94 -7.06 -7.79
C ALA A 111 0.21 -6.43 -8.58
N LEU A 112 0.11 -5.13 -8.88
CA LEU A 112 1.17 -4.38 -9.55
C LEU A 112 2.46 -4.34 -8.72
N ALA A 113 2.38 -4.07 -7.42
CA ALA A 113 3.55 -4.06 -6.54
C ALA A 113 4.26 -5.43 -6.50
N ILE A 114 3.51 -6.53 -6.44
CA ILE A 114 4.07 -7.89 -6.50
C ILE A 114 4.77 -8.16 -7.83
N GLN A 115 4.16 -7.73 -8.94
CA GLN A 115 4.76 -7.87 -10.25
C GLN A 115 6.08 -7.10 -10.36
N GLN A 116 6.11 -5.87 -9.85
CA GLN A 116 7.26 -4.97 -9.98
C GLN A 116 8.42 -5.31 -9.03
N LEU A 117 8.11 -5.79 -7.83
CA LEU A 117 9.13 -6.26 -6.91
C LEU A 117 9.86 -7.50 -7.44
N GLY A 118 9.18 -8.33 -8.23
CA GLY A 118 9.77 -9.49 -8.90
C GLY A 118 10.25 -10.54 -7.90
N GLY A 119 9.78 -11.78 -8.05
CA GLY A 119 10.13 -12.85 -7.11
C GLY A 119 11.61 -13.22 -7.03
N GLU A 120 12.51 -12.62 -7.82
CA GLU A 120 13.95 -12.92 -7.88
C GLU A 120 14.86 -11.72 -7.58
N ALA A 121 14.31 -10.50 -7.48
CA ALA A 121 15.12 -9.29 -7.23
C ALA A 121 15.47 -9.07 -5.75
N MET A 122 14.94 -9.92 -4.86
CA MET A 122 15.13 -9.87 -3.41
C MET A 122 15.95 -11.07 -2.94
N GLU A 123 16.80 -10.85 -1.93
CA GLU A 123 17.51 -11.93 -1.26
C GLU A 123 16.51 -12.96 -0.69
N PRO A 124 16.83 -14.27 -0.65
CA PRO A 124 15.87 -15.31 -0.26
C PRO A 124 15.22 -15.09 1.10
N VAL A 125 15.98 -14.61 2.09
CA VAL A 125 15.50 -14.34 3.45
C VAL A 125 14.54 -13.14 3.47
N GLU A 126 14.93 -12.02 2.85
CA GLU A 126 14.08 -10.83 2.70
C GLU A 126 12.76 -11.20 2.01
N ARG A 127 12.85 -11.98 0.93
CA ARG A 127 11.71 -12.48 0.17
C ARG A 127 10.76 -13.31 1.03
N ILE A 128 11.27 -14.21 1.88
CA ILE A 128 10.45 -15.00 2.80
C ILE A 128 9.77 -14.11 3.84
N VAL A 129 10.50 -13.17 4.43
CA VAL A 129 9.96 -12.25 5.45
C VAL A 129 8.80 -11.44 4.87
N LEU A 130 9.00 -10.80 3.72
CA LEU A 130 7.96 -10.03 3.03
C LEU A 130 6.79 -10.91 2.58
N ALA A 131 7.07 -12.13 2.12
CA ALA A 131 6.03 -13.08 1.73
C ALA A 131 5.14 -13.49 2.90
N LYS A 132 5.71 -13.71 4.09
CA LYS A 132 4.93 -13.98 5.31
C LYS A 132 4.13 -12.76 5.74
N GLN A 133 4.76 -11.58 5.73
CA GLN A 133 4.14 -10.34 6.21
C GLN A 133 2.96 -9.91 5.34
N TYR A 134 3.05 -10.05 4.02
CA TYR A 134 2.04 -9.55 3.07
C TYR A 134 1.27 -10.67 2.36
N ASP A 135 1.38 -11.91 2.82
CA ASP A 135 0.75 -13.11 2.26
C ASP A 135 0.96 -13.26 0.74
N VAL A 136 2.22 -13.44 0.35
CA VAL A 136 2.62 -13.67 -1.06
C VAL A 136 3.18 -15.09 -1.19
N SER A 137 2.30 -16.08 -1.27
CA SER A 137 2.71 -17.50 -1.21
C SER A 137 3.69 -17.93 -2.31
N ALA A 138 3.69 -17.26 -3.47
CA ALA A 138 4.65 -17.54 -4.54
C ALA A 138 6.09 -17.20 -4.11
N TRP A 139 6.29 -16.07 -3.45
CA TRP A 139 7.58 -15.63 -2.91
C TRP A 139 8.05 -16.50 -1.76
N LEU A 140 7.11 -16.94 -0.91
CA LEU A 140 7.41 -17.87 0.18
C LEU A 140 7.97 -19.18 -0.36
N ARG A 141 7.32 -19.76 -1.37
CA ARG A 141 7.77 -21.00 -2.02
C ARG A 141 9.12 -20.83 -2.70
N SER A 142 9.32 -19.75 -3.47
CA SER A 142 10.58 -19.54 -4.18
C SER A 142 11.73 -19.27 -3.23
N GLY A 143 11.53 -18.45 -2.20
CA GLY A 143 12.55 -18.15 -1.19
C GLY A 143 13.00 -19.40 -0.44
N TYR A 144 12.07 -20.24 0.05
CA TYR A 144 12.44 -21.49 0.72
C TYR A 144 13.13 -22.48 -0.23
N ALA A 145 12.66 -22.59 -1.49
CA ALA A 145 13.28 -23.46 -2.48
C ALA A 145 14.71 -23.03 -2.86
N GLU A 146 15.00 -21.73 -2.81
CA GLU A 146 16.32 -21.17 -3.05
C GLU A 146 17.24 -21.40 -1.84
N LEU A 147 16.78 -21.14 -0.61
CA LEU A 147 17.52 -21.44 0.61
C LEU A 147 17.86 -22.93 0.75
N ALA A 148 16.92 -23.82 0.43
CA ALA A 148 17.14 -25.27 0.50
C ALA A 148 18.19 -25.78 -0.51
N ARG A 149 18.47 -25.01 -1.57
CA ARG A 149 19.49 -25.32 -2.59
C ARG A 149 20.83 -24.62 -2.33
N SER A 150 20.86 -23.64 -1.43
CA SER A 150 22.09 -22.92 -1.07
C SER A 150 23.09 -23.87 -0.41
N SER A 151 24.31 -23.92 -0.93
CA SER A 151 25.43 -24.64 -0.30
C SER A 151 26.02 -23.91 0.90
N VAL A 152 25.74 -22.60 1.01
CA VAL A 152 26.04 -21.78 2.18
C VAL A 152 24.90 -22.01 3.16
N GLY A 153 25.18 -22.72 4.26
CA GLY A 153 24.19 -22.99 5.30
C GLY A 153 23.52 -21.72 5.81
N ILE A 154 22.29 -21.85 6.32
CA ILE A 154 21.51 -20.73 6.84
C ILE A 154 22.17 -20.21 8.11
N SER A 155 22.43 -18.89 8.18
CA SER A 155 22.96 -18.26 9.39
C SER A 155 21.92 -18.31 10.53
N ALA A 156 22.36 -18.29 11.79
CA ALA A 156 21.43 -18.26 12.92
C ALA A 156 20.49 -17.03 12.86
N GLU A 157 21.02 -15.89 12.45
CA GLU A 157 20.26 -14.64 12.27
C GLU A 157 19.19 -14.77 11.19
N ASP A 158 19.50 -15.43 10.07
CA ASP A 158 18.53 -15.65 8.98
C ASP A 158 17.48 -16.70 9.35
N ALA A 159 17.87 -17.72 10.12
CA ALA A 159 16.96 -18.72 10.65
C ALA A 159 15.92 -18.10 11.61
N GLU A 160 16.33 -17.15 12.44
CA GLU A 160 15.45 -16.39 13.32
C GLU A 160 14.46 -15.53 12.51
N LYS A 161 14.94 -14.80 11.50
CA LYS A 161 14.09 -13.98 10.60
C LYS A 161 13.01 -14.79 9.88
N ILE A 162 13.28 -16.06 9.55
CA ILE A 162 12.30 -16.95 8.90
C ILE A 162 11.47 -17.78 9.89
N GLY A 163 11.62 -17.57 11.20
CA GLY A 163 10.78 -18.17 12.25
C GLY A 163 11.14 -19.59 12.65
N TRP A 164 12.43 -19.92 12.73
CA TRP A 164 12.91 -21.24 13.19
C TRP A 164 12.66 -21.50 14.69
N GLU A 165 12.51 -20.47 15.52
CA GLU A 165 12.30 -20.60 16.97
C GLU A 165 10.83 -20.75 17.43
N THR A 166 9.90 -20.99 16.51
CA THR A 166 8.45 -21.09 16.79
C THR A 166 7.83 -22.34 16.21
#